data_AF-A0A811R9U1-F1
#
_entry.id   AF-A0A811R9U1-F1
#
_cell.length_a   1.000
_cell.length_b   1.000
_cell.length_c   1.000
_cell.angle_alpha   90.00
_cell.angle_beta   90.00
_cell.angle_gamma   90.00
#
_symmetry.space_group_name_H-M   'P 1'
#
loop_
_entity.id
_entity.type
_entity.pdbx_description
1 polymer ?
#
loop_
_entity_poly.entity_id
_entity_poly.type
_entity_poly.pdbx_seq_one_letter_code
_entity_poly.pdbx_strand_id
1 'polypeptide(L)'
;MSHHGFITEIRYSLRSSILLMSISPDSPCRGAAAFFRQPVNRTDELAALSLVEAIYNYNVRCSISSNLPAIEYRSSDGEIDITRHVFRWDKAPYEFVFRNGLKARREVKGCPDESYFNLENYVTTGGRPLDTRSDTVHVYVSTTISSSWYPSVKPGSVDLLYRYEIYAPGGIWVSQTLGNRYSYSTQDEVAFPAGIAPQYIRSAQIFQLTNDRNCTRRRRVNNILYRNRNFNPYSHTERMLRIQSPVCHYLDENNQRRELVIQEVPDGQLSVDGANDEVNKYYTEGVTDVDNYVDSAFRSTRKNEAYIFIKEENVVMNYAPATRDDKIISGPKYIGNIFHSLVGTSFAEYGIDAAFGCHDNDGLFRPSSEAMIFSGNLCARINFAPRTSKDRIIQGPKTIRQMFPFFEGTNFEKGIDAAFESTVTGESYLFKGSEYAVIDYSKLILVEKRPIIDGFKCFGNCDLFTRDIGAALASHVHKDAYLFKDNNYILFNFTPGESNHYIIGGPKEIVPRNWPSLKGILPRKNKALDIYEAAQPNPVRDQDDYID
;
A
#
# COMPACT_ATOMS: atom_id res chain seq x y z
N MET A 1 22.24 -62.70 -33.70
CA MET A 1 21.98 -62.16 -32.35
C MET A 1 23.26 -61.52 -31.83
N SER A 2 23.38 -60.20 -31.92
CA SER A 2 24.24 -59.37 -31.06
C SER A 2 24.06 -57.90 -31.44
N HIS A 3 23.83 -57.07 -30.42
CA HIS A 3 23.40 -55.68 -30.51
C HIS A 3 24.46 -54.72 -31.04
N HIS A 4 24.01 -53.75 -31.84
CA HIS A 4 24.72 -52.51 -32.16
C HIS A 4 24.50 -51.48 -31.04
N GLY A 5 25.58 -50.93 -30.50
CA GLY A 5 25.58 -49.74 -29.64
C GLY A 5 26.63 -48.76 -30.16
N PHE A 6 26.16 -47.69 -30.81
CA PHE A 6 26.98 -46.55 -31.21
C PHE A 6 27.20 -45.62 -30.01
N ILE A 7 28.46 -45.38 -29.68
CA ILE A 7 28.88 -44.32 -28.76
C ILE A 7 28.79 -42.99 -29.51
N THR A 8 27.97 -42.06 -29.02
CA THR A 8 27.93 -40.68 -29.51
C THR A 8 28.36 -39.77 -28.38
N GLU A 9 29.51 -39.10 -28.53
CA GLU A 9 30.00 -38.06 -27.63
C GLU A 9 29.01 -36.89 -27.56
N ILE A 10 28.46 -36.65 -26.37
CA ILE A 10 27.72 -35.43 -26.08
C ILE A 10 28.73 -34.35 -25.68
N ARG A 11 28.97 -33.40 -26.58
CA ARG A 11 29.64 -32.13 -26.25
C ARG A 11 28.70 -31.30 -25.36
N TYR A 12 29.01 -31.22 -24.07
CA TYR A 12 28.41 -30.22 -23.18
C TYR A 12 28.88 -28.82 -23.59
N SER A 13 27.99 -28.05 -24.21
CA SER A 13 28.13 -26.60 -24.31
C SER A 13 27.76 -25.99 -22.95
N LEU A 14 28.77 -25.61 -22.17
CA LEU A 14 28.64 -24.70 -21.04
C LEU A 14 28.27 -23.30 -21.58
N ARG A 15 27.00 -23.10 -21.92
CA ARG A 15 26.42 -21.76 -21.84
C ARG A 15 26.11 -21.52 -20.37
N SER A 16 26.95 -20.71 -19.73
CA SER A 16 26.63 -20.10 -18.43
C SER A 16 25.37 -19.26 -18.63
N SER A 17 24.22 -19.85 -18.32
CA SER A 17 22.97 -19.11 -18.14
C SER A 17 23.17 -18.23 -16.93
N ILE A 18 23.46 -16.95 -17.16
CA ILE A 18 23.33 -15.90 -16.15
C ILE A 18 21.88 -15.99 -15.69
N LEU A 19 21.64 -16.54 -14.50
CA LEU A 19 20.33 -16.49 -13.88
C LEU A 19 20.00 -15.01 -13.73
N LEU A 20 19.01 -14.53 -14.48
CA LEU A 20 18.48 -13.18 -14.31
C LEU A 20 17.85 -13.16 -12.92
N MET A 21 18.48 -12.49 -11.97
CA MET A 21 18.07 -12.49 -10.56
C MET A 21 17.30 -11.22 -10.23
N SER A 22 16.23 -11.40 -9.47
CA SER A 22 15.51 -10.33 -8.79
C SER A 22 15.83 -10.35 -7.31
N ILE A 23 15.96 -9.17 -6.67
CA ILE A 23 16.08 -9.13 -5.21
C ILE A 23 14.77 -9.62 -4.59
N SER A 24 14.83 -10.80 -3.97
CA SER A 24 13.70 -11.45 -3.30
C SER A 24 13.04 -10.49 -2.29
N PRO A 25 11.70 -10.49 -2.17
CA PRO A 25 10.98 -9.75 -1.13
C PRO A 25 11.50 -9.96 0.29
N ASP A 26 11.91 -11.19 0.63
CA ASP A 26 12.41 -11.54 1.96
C ASP A 26 13.91 -11.23 2.16
N SER A 27 14.58 -10.69 1.13
CA SER A 27 16.00 -10.34 1.22
C SER A 27 16.20 -9.05 2.03
N PRO A 28 17.18 -9.00 2.96
CA PRO A 28 17.57 -7.75 3.63
C PRO A 28 17.95 -6.64 2.65
N CYS A 29 18.45 -6.99 1.46
CA CYS A 29 18.83 -6.05 0.41
C CYS A 29 17.63 -5.28 -0.17
N ARG A 30 16.40 -5.80 0.02
CA ARG A 30 15.17 -5.24 -0.55
C ARG A 30 14.98 -3.77 -0.16
N GLY A 31 15.39 -3.40 1.06
CA GLY A 31 15.27 -2.02 1.57
C GLY A 31 15.96 -0.94 0.71
N ALA A 32 17.02 -1.31 -0.02
CA ALA A 32 17.78 -0.41 -0.91
C ALA A 32 17.72 -0.82 -2.40
N ALA A 33 16.81 -1.74 -2.76
CA ALA A 33 16.76 -2.32 -4.09
C ALA A 33 16.35 -1.33 -5.20
N ALA A 34 15.61 -0.26 -4.87
CA ALA A 34 15.07 0.69 -5.84
C ALA A 34 16.14 1.38 -6.70
N PHE A 35 17.36 1.55 -6.21
CA PHE A 35 18.43 2.20 -6.96
C PHE A 35 18.96 1.35 -8.11
N PHE A 36 18.86 0.02 -7.98
CA PHE A 36 19.43 -0.93 -8.93
C PHE A 36 18.42 -1.31 -10.00
N ARG A 37 18.85 -1.23 -11.26
CA ARG A 37 18.06 -1.70 -12.40
C ARG A 37 18.02 -3.21 -12.37
N GLN A 38 16.81 -3.77 -12.40
CA GLN A 38 16.63 -5.21 -12.48
C GLN A 38 16.70 -5.65 -13.95
N PRO A 39 17.20 -6.86 -14.25
CA PRO A 39 17.71 -7.87 -13.31
C PRO A 39 19.03 -7.44 -12.66
N VAL A 40 19.22 -7.75 -11.37
CA VAL A 40 20.46 -7.48 -10.66
C VAL A 40 21.46 -8.61 -10.83
N ASN A 41 22.75 -8.28 -10.72
CA ASN A 41 23.81 -9.25 -10.53
C ASN A 41 24.26 -9.30 -9.07
N ARG A 42 25.20 -10.21 -8.75
CA ARG A 42 25.73 -10.36 -7.39
C ARG A 42 26.40 -9.10 -6.83
N THR A 43 27.04 -8.29 -7.69
CA THR A 43 27.65 -7.02 -7.29
C THR A 43 26.60 -6.00 -6.88
N ASP A 44 25.49 -5.92 -7.61
CA ASP A 44 24.36 -5.04 -7.26
C ASP A 44 23.71 -5.46 -5.94
N GLU A 45 23.52 -6.76 -5.71
CA GLU A 45 23.01 -7.28 -4.43
C GLU A 45 23.92 -6.91 -3.26
N LEU A 46 25.24 -7.09 -3.41
CA LEU A 46 26.22 -6.75 -2.39
C LEU A 46 26.23 -5.24 -2.13
N ALA A 47 26.12 -4.41 -3.17
CA ALA A 47 26.04 -2.97 -3.02
C ALA A 47 24.76 -2.53 -2.30
N ALA A 48 23.61 -3.16 -2.61
CA ALA A 48 22.36 -2.93 -1.90
C ALA A 48 22.47 -3.32 -0.41
N LEU A 49 23.08 -4.47 -0.12
CA LEU A 49 23.32 -4.92 1.25
C LEU A 49 24.22 -3.95 2.01
N SER A 50 25.36 -3.55 1.42
CA SER A 50 26.27 -2.58 2.03
C SER A 50 25.59 -1.26 2.34
N LEU A 51 24.66 -0.81 1.48
CA LEU A 51 23.90 0.41 1.70
C LEU A 51 22.92 0.26 2.89
N VAL A 52 22.21 -0.86 2.97
CA VAL A 52 21.33 -1.18 4.11
C VAL A 52 22.13 -1.25 5.42
N GLU A 53 23.28 -1.90 5.41
CA GLU A 53 24.16 -2.02 6.58
C GLU A 53 24.73 -0.67 7.02
N ALA A 54 25.16 0.18 6.08
CA ALA A 54 25.64 1.52 6.39
C ALA A 54 24.56 2.36 7.08
N ILE A 55 23.34 2.37 6.52
CA ILE A 55 22.20 3.07 7.11
C ILE A 55 21.90 2.53 8.50
N TYR A 56 21.86 1.21 8.68
CA TYR A 56 21.62 0.60 9.98
C TYR A 56 22.71 0.98 11.00
N ASN A 57 23.99 0.94 10.59
CA ASN A 57 25.10 1.28 11.46
C ASN A 57 25.01 2.73 11.96
N TYR A 58 24.77 3.69 11.07
CA TYR A 58 24.73 5.12 11.44
C TYR A 58 23.43 5.58 12.11
N ASN A 59 22.35 4.80 12.05
CA ASN A 59 21.08 5.19 12.68
C ASN A 59 20.74 4.39 13.94
N VAL A 60 21.21 3.14 14.04
CA VAL A 60 20.86 2.22 15.12
C VAL A 60 22.05 1.88 16.03
N ARG A 61 23.25 1.65 15.46
CA ARG A 61 24.41 1.20 16.24
C ARG A 61 25.33 2.33 16.72
N CYS A 62 25.45 3.39 15.92
CA CYS A 62 26.35 4.50 16.20
C CYS A 62 25.66 5.54 17.09
N SER A 63 25.94 5.48 18.39
CA SER A 63 25.36 6.39 19.40
C SER A 63 25.69 7.88 19.17
N ILE A 64 26.68 8.18 18.34
CA ILE A 64 27.10 9.56 18.02
C ILE A 64 26.16 10.21 17.00
N SER A 65 25.56 9.44 16.08
CA SER A 65 24.74 9.97 14.98
C SER A 65 23.24 9.85 15.24
N SER A 66 22.75 8.67 15.63
CA SER A 66 21.38 8.49 16.14
C SER A 66 21.30 7.19 16.94
N ASN A 67 20.27 7.07 17.76
CA ASN A 67 19.97 5.87 18.54
C ASN A 67 18.51 5.48 18.30
N LEU A 68 18.24 5.07 17.06
CA LEU A 68 16.95 4.51 16.68
C LEU A 68 16.88 3.03 17.09
N PRO A 69 15.72 2.52 17.51
CA PRO A 69 15.58 1.11 17.89
C PRO A 69 15.73 0.17 16.67
N ALA A 70 15.25 0.58 15.51
CA ALA A 70 15.31 -0.17 14.26
C ALA A 70 15.08 0.77 13.06
N ILE A 71 15.31 0.24 11.84
CA ILE A 71 14.85 0.86 10.59
C ILE A 71 13.65 0.06 10.10
N GLU A 72 12.54 0.75 9.89
CA GLU A 72 11.30 0.17 9.37
C GLU A 72 11.20 0.42 7.86
N TYR A 73 11.16 -0.65 7.08
CA TYR A 73 10.93 -0.58 5.64
C TYR A 73 9.46 -0.82 5.31
N ARG A 74 9.03 -0.39 4.13
CA ARG A 74 7.72 -0.83 3.59
C ARG A 74 7.71 -2.36 3.48
N SER A 75 6.59 -2.96 3.84
CA SER A 75 6.42 -4.41 3.71
C SER A 75 6.54 -4.82 2.25
N SER A 76 7.36 -5.83 2.00
CA SER A 76 7.55 -6.47 0.69
C SER A 76 6.67 -7.71 0.53
N ASP A 77 5.85 -8.05 1.53
CA ASP A 77 4.97 -9.22 1.49
C ASP A 77 4.05 -9.16 0.27
N GLY A 78 3.96 -10.26 -0.48
CA GLY A 78 3.21 -10.29 -1.73
C GLY A 78 3.61 -9.22 -2.76
N GLU A 79 4.85 -8.67 -2.68
CA GLU A 79 5.35 -7.57 -3.51
C GLU A 79 4.56 -6.26 -3.33
N ILE A 80 3.96 -6.00 -2.15
CA ILE A 80 3.16 -4.78 -1.93
C ILE A 80 3.98 -3.48 -1.97
N ASP A 81 5.26 -3.52 -1.61
CA ASP A 81 6.18 -2.37 -1.71
C ASP A 81 6.32 -1.86 -3.15
N ILE A 82 6.33 -2.77 -4.13
CA ILE A 82 6.50 -2.43 -5.54
C ILE A 82 5.18 -2.42 -6.32
N THR A 83 4.08 -2.92 -5.75
CA THR A 83 2.74 -2.79 -6.38
C THR A 83 1.94 -1.60 -5.88
N ARG A 84 2.33 -0.96 -4.78
CA ARG A 84 1.72 0.29 -4.29
C ARG A 84 2.57 1.51 -4.68
N HIS A 85 1.89 2.55 -5.15
CA HIS A 85 2.55 3.74 -5.64
C HIS A 85 3.15 4.57 -4.51
N VAL A 86 4.18 5.34 -4.81
CA VAL A 86 4.60 6.52 -4.05
C VAL A 86 4.75 7.67 -5.03
N PHE A 87 4.71 8.90 -4.52
CA PHE A 87 4.82 10.10 -5.32
C PHE A 87 6.09 10.90 -4.98
N ARG A 88 6.70 11.46 -6.03
CA ARG A 88 7.83 12.38 -5.92
C ARG A 88 7.49 13.71 -6.57
N TRP A 89 7.74 14.81 -5.87
CA TRP A 89 7.69 16.16 -6.44
C TRP A 89 9.09 16.63 -6.80
N ASP A 90 9.33 16.99 -8.07
CA ASP A 90 10.65 17.37 -8.56
C ASP A 90 10.59 18.46 -9.65
N LYS A 91 11.61 19.29 -9.72
CA LYS A 91 11.84 20.34 -10.72
C LYS A 91 12.49 19.77 -11.98
N ALA A 92 13.15 18.61 -11.87
CA ALA A 92 13.66 17.94 -13.04
C ALA A 92 12.51 17.53 -13.97
N PRO A 93 12.63 17.77 -15.29
CA PRO A 93 11.58 17.45 -16.25
C PRO A 93 11.49 15.94 -16.50
N TYR A 94 10.32 15.47 -16.96
CA TYR A 94 10.04 14.04 -17.08
C TYR A 94 10.98 13.34 -18.06
N GLU A 95 11.44 14.01 -19.11
CA GLU A 95 12.42 13.46 -20.05
C GLU A 95 13.75 13.11 -19.37
N PHE A 96 14.16 13.94 -18.41
CA PHE A 96 15.37 13.68 -17.62
C PHE A 96 15.14 12.50 -16.66
N VAL A 97 14.03 12.51 -15.92
CA VAL A 97 13.75 11.51 -14.88
C VAL A 97 13.45 10.14 -15.47
N PHE A 98 12.68 10.05 -16.56
CA PHE A 98 12.41 8.78 -17.25
C PHE A 98 13.67 8.14 -17.85
N ARG A 99 14.68 8.95 -18.19
CA ARG A 99 15.97 8.45 -18.71
C ARG A 99 16.93 8.04 -17.60
N ASN A 100 17.02 8.84 -16.55
CA ASN A 100 18.11 8.75 -15.57
C ASN A 100 17.69 8.17 -14.21
N GLY A 101 16.39 8.16 -13.92
CA GLY A 101 15.85 7.90 -12.59
C GLY A 101 16.01 9.11 -11.67
N LEU A 102 15.77 8.87 -10.38
CA LEU A 102 15.98 9.83 -9.30
C LEU A 102 17.22 9.38 -8.53
N LYS A 103 18.18 10.26 -8.26
CA LYS A 103 19.44 9.89 -7.62
C LYS A 103 19.86 10.89 -6.56
N ALA A 104 20.24 10.40 -5.39
CA ALA A 104 20.96 11.15 -4.37
C ALA A 104 22.44 11.19 -4.76
N ARG A 105 22.87 12.28 -5.41
CA ARG A 105 24.27 12.47 -5.79
C ARG A 105 25.01 13.15 -4.65
N ARG A 106 25.91 12.39 -4.01
CA ARG A 106 26.72 12.89 -2.89
C ARG A 106 27.53 14.11 -3.32
N GLU A 107 27.37 15.21 -2.59
CA GLU A 107 28.22 16.38 -2.73
C GLU A 107 29.68 16.00 -2.43
N VAL A 108 30.59 16.34 -3.34
CA VAL A 108 32.00 15.90 -3.29
C VAL A 108 32.78 16.55 -2.14
N LYS A 109 32.30 17.67 -1.59
CA LYS A 109 32.98 18.41 -0.51
C LYS A 109 32.41 18.05 0.87
N GLY A 110 33.14 17.22 1.61
CA GLY A 110 33.22 17.33 3.08
C GLY A 110 32.02 16.89 3.91
N CYS A 111 31.00 16.23 3.35
CA CYS A 111 29.92 15.64 4.16
C CYS A 111 30.39 14.34 4.83
N PRO A 112 30.49 14.25 6.17
CA PRO A 112 30.86 13.02 6.87
C PRO A 112 29.79 11.94 6.71
N ASP A 113 30.18 10.66 6.79
CA ASP A 113 29.24 9.54 6.67
C ASP A 113 28.18 9.57 7.79
N GLU A 114 28.52 10.08 8.97
CA GLU A 114 27.59 10.27 10.10
C GLU A 114 26.45 11.23 9.77
N SER A 115 26.66 12.17 8.85
CA SER A 115 25.61 13.07 8.36
C SER A 115 24.92 12.48 7.13
N TYR A 116 25.71 11.94 6.20
CA TYR A 116 25.22 11.42 4.92
C TYR A 116 24.19 10.29 5.07
N PHE A 117 24.39 9.40 6.03
CA PHE A 117 23.49 8.26 6.29
C PHE A 117 22.44 8.54 7.37
N ASN A 118 22.49 9.67 8.08
CA ASN A 118 21.59 9.93 9.20
C ASN A 118 20.19 10.35 8.73
N LEU A 119 19.21 9.49 9.00
CA LEU A 119 17.82 9.67 8.58
C LEU A 119 17.13 10.78 9.36
N GLU A 120 17.37 10.87 10.67
CA GLU A 120 16.78 11.93 11.51
C GLU A 120 17.32 13.30 11.09
N ASN A 121 18.62 13.40 10.83
CA ASN A 121 19.25 14.60 10.31
C ASN A 121 18.74 14.95 8.89
N TYR A 122 18.55 13.96 8.03
CA TYR A 122 17.96 14.14 6.69
C TYR A 122 16.59 14.80 6.77
N VAL A 123 15.72 14.27 7.63
CA VAL A 123 14.34 14.77 7.77
C VAL A 123 14.33 16.17 8.40
N THR A 124 15.19 16.44 9.37
CA THR A 124 15.14 17.68 10.17
C THR A 124 15.91 18.85 9.58
N THR A 125 17.00 18.60 8.85
CA THR A 125 17.90 19.65 8.34
C THR A 125 18.06 19.65 6.83
N GLY A 126 17.83 18.49 6.20
CA GLY A 126 17.87 18.33 4.76
C GLY A 126 16.55 18.77 4.14
N GLY A 127 16.44 20.06 3.81
CA GLY A 127 15.42 20.51 2.86
C GLY A 127 15.52 19.63 1.61
N ARG A 128 14.53 18.74 1.42
CA ARG A 128 14.58 17.70 0.40
C ARG A 128 14.83 18.37 -0.94
N PRO A 129 15.95 18.13 -1.62
CA PRO A 129 16.22 18.84 -2.86
C PRO A 129 15.09 18.48 -3.82
N LEU A 130 14.20 19.42 -4.12
CA LEU A 130 13.14 19.28 -5.11
C LEU A 130 13.72 19.25 -6.52
N ASP A 131 15.03 19.04 -6.70
CA ASP A 131 15.67 18.91 -8.00
C ASP A 131 16.68 17.78 -7.92
N THR A 132 16.35 16.61 -8.48
CA THR A 132 17.30 15.48 -8.52
C THR A 132 18.57 15.82 -9.32
N ARG A 133 18.58 16.93 -10.09
CA ARG A 133 19.74 17.43 -10.82
C ARG A 133 20.72 18.22 -9.95
N SER A 134 20.43 18.43 -8.67
CA SER A 134 21.38 18.97 -7.69
C SER A 134 22.11 17.86 -6.92
N ASP A 135 23.29 18.19 -6.40
CA ASP A 135 24.00 17.35 -5.42
C ASP A 135 23.31 17.47 -4.05
N THR A 136 23.54 16.49 -3.19
CA THR A 136 22.93 16.38 -1.86
C THR A 136 23.93 15.91 -0.81
N VAL A 137 23.70 16.32 0.43
CA VAL A 137 24.47 15.91 1.60
C VAL A 137 23.86 14.69 2.31
N HIS A 138 22.83 14.06 1.74
CA HIS A 138 22.20 12.85 2.29
C HIS A 138 22.01 11.78 1.23
N VAL A 139 21.98 10.52 1.65
CA VAL A 139 21.84 9.37 0.74
C VAL A 139 20.40 9.14 0.24
N TYR A 140 19.42 9.94 0.66
CA TYR A 140 18.00 9.62 0.50
C TYR A 140 17.32 10.41 -0.62
N VAL A 141 16.47 9.73 -1.39
CA VAL A 141 15.45 10.35 -2.25
C VAL A 141 14.10 10.26 -1.55
N SER A 142 13.52 11.43 -1.25
CA SER A 142 12.22 11.52 -0.57
C SER A 142 11.06 11.30 -1.52
N THR A 143 10.09 10.50 -1.09
CA THR A 143 8.78 10.35 -1.71
C THR A 143 7.70 10.41 -0.64
N THR A 144 6.43 10.51 -1.06
CA THR A 144 5.26 10.51 -0.18
C THR A 144 4.29 9.45 -0.65
N ILE A 145 3.60 8.78 0.28
CA ILE A 145 2.48 7.92 -0.10
C ILE A 145 1.24 8.75 -0.48
N SER A 146 1.17 10.01 -0.02
CA SER A 146 -0.02 10.82 -0.21
C SER A 146 -0.11 11.36 -1.64
N SER A 147 -1.19 10.97 -2.31
CA SER A 147 -1.60 11.56 -3.60
C SER A 147 -1.85 13.06 -3.50
N SER A 148 -2.24 13.53 -2.33
CA SER A 148 -2.71 14.90 -2.12
C SER A 148 -1.62 15.83 -1.59
N TRP A 149 -0.56 15.32 -0.96
CA TRP A 149 0.57 16.13 -0.51
C TRP A 149 1.30 16.83 -1.66
N TYR A 150 1.86 18.02 -1.37
CA TYR A 150 2.72 18.79 -2.25
C TYR A 150 3.69 19.64 -1.40
N PRO A 151 4.89 19.96 -1.91
CA PRO A 151 5.85 20.75 -1.16
C PRO A 151 5.42 22.22 -1.09
N SER A 152 5.76 22.88 0.00
CA SER A 152 5.64 24.33 0.10
C SER A 152 6.65 25.05 -0.81
N VAL A 153 6.27 26.23 -1.30
CA VAL A 153 7.14 27.07 -2.13
C VAL A 153 7.33 28.44 -1.51
N LYS A 154 8.39 29.16 -1.92
CA LYS A 154 8.73 30.45 -1.31
C LYS A 154 7.57 31.45 -1.46
N PRO A 155 7.30 32.30 -0.44
CA PRO A 155 6.25 33.30 -0.54
C PRO A 155 6.40 34.19 -1.79
N GLY A 156 5.35 34.29 -2.61
CA GLY A 156 5.37 35.03 -3.86
C GLY A 156 6.10 34.35 -5.02
N SER A 157 6.60 33.12 -4.87
CA SER A 157 7.11 32.34 -5.99
C SER A 157 5.98 31.63 -6.74
N VAL A 158 6.25 31.36 -8.00
CA VAL A 158 5.48 30.49 -8.87
C VAL A 158 6.45 29.44 -9.36
N ASP A 159 6.35 28.22 -8.83
CA ASP A 159 7.22 27.11 -9.21
C ASP A 159 6.43 26.11 -10.07
N LEU A 160 7.07 25.63 -11.13
CA LEU A 160 6.57 24.51 -11.93
C LEU A 160 7.29 23.24 -11.47
N LEU A 161 6.53 22.26 -11.02
CA LEU A 161 7.06 20.97 -10.58
C LEU A 161 6.33 19.82 -11.27
N TYR A 162 7.07 18.76 -11.50
CA TYR A 162 6.54 17.48 -11.89
C TYR A 162 6.25 16.63 -10.66
N ARG A 163 5.08 15.99 -10.66
CA ARG A 163 4.76 14.91 -9.74
C ARG A 163 4.91 13.58 -10.48
N TYR A 164 5.80 12.73 -9.98
CA TYR A 164 6.06 11.40 -10.51
C TYR A 164 5.33 10.34 -9.71
N GLU A 165 4.69 9.40 -10.40
CA GLU A 165 4.12 8.17 -9.82
C GLU A 165 5.13 7.04 -9.96
N ILE A 166 5.43 6.36 -8.85
CA ILE A 166 6.57 5.45 -8.73
C ILE A 166 6.12 4.14 -8.06
N TYR A 167 6.57 3.02 -8.60
CA TYR A 167 6.35 1.66 -8.11
C TYR A 167 7.72 0.99 -7.95
N ALA A 168 8.36 1.21 -6.79
CA ALA A 168 9.74 0.81 -6.54
C ALA A 168 9.84 -0.14 -5.34
N PRO A 169 10.77 -1.10 -5.32
CA PRO A 169 10.97 -2.01 -4.20
C PRO A 169 11.62 -1.33 -2.99
N GLY A 170 11.27 -1.75 -1.77
CA GLY A 170 11.85 -1.25 -0.52
C GLY A 170 11.41 0.16 -0.16
N GLY A 171 12.37 0.96 0.34
CA GLY A 171 12.13 2.29 0.89
C GLY A 171 11.83 2.25 2.38
N ILE A 172 12.44 3.17 3.12
CA ILE A 172 12.30 3.33 4.57
C ILE A 172 11.00 4.08 4.84
N TRP A 173 10.13 3.50 5.67
CA TRP A 173 8.93 4.18 6.16
C TRP A 173 9.33 5.10 7.31
N VAL A 174 9.46 6.40 7.03
CA VAL A 174 10.12 7.35 7.92
C VAL A 174 9.33 7.54 9.22
N SER A 175 8.00 7.67 9.13
CA SER A 175 7.13 7.82 10.30
C SER A 175 7.20 6.61 11.25
N GLN A 176 7.32 5.40 10.71
CA GLN A 176 7.44 4.17 11.51
C GLN A 176 8.84 4.00 12.13
N THR A 177 9.87 4.49 11.44
CA THR A 177 11.27 4.44 11.89
C THR A 177 11.55 5.46 12.98
N LEU A 178 11.12 6.71 12.79
CA LEU A 178 11.39 7.82 13.70
C LEU A 178 10.33 7.97 14.81
N GLY A 179 9.12 7.42 14.61
CA GLY A 179 8.03 7.49 15.57
C GLY A 179 7.74 8.94 15.99
N ASN A 180 7.74 9.19 17.30
CA ASN A 180 7.48 10.52 17.88
C ASN A 180 8.53 11.59 17.49
N ARG A 181 9.67 11.21 16.89
CA ARG A 181 10.68 12.16 16.40
C ARG A 181 10.32 12.73 15.02
N TYR A 182 9.32 12.18 14.34
CA TYR A 182 8.85 12.65 13.04
C TYR A 182 7.73 13.68 13.19
N SER A 183 7.94 14.88 12.64
CA SER A 183 6.97 15.98 12.75
C SER A 183 6.07 16.14 11.52
N TYR A 184 6.41 15.51 10.38
CA TYR A 184 5.74 15.76 9.09
C TYR A 184 4.70 14.70 8.74
N SER A 185 3.78 14.45 9.68
CA SER A 185 2.77 13.38 9.57
C SER A 185 1.91 13.44 8.31
N THR A 186 1.69 14.64 7.76
CA THR A 186 0.83 14.86 6.57
C THR A 186 1.43 14.35 5.28
N GLN A 187 2.75 14.13 5.25
CA GLN A 187 3.45 13.61 4.08
C GLN A 187 3.58 12.09 4.11
N ASP A 188 3.70 11.51 5.30
CA ASP A 188 3.98 10.08 5.52
C ASP A 188 5.08 9.58 4.54
N GLU A 189 6.29 10.12 4.74
CA GLU A 189 7.42 9.98 3.83
C GLU A 189 7.94 8.55 3.72
N VAL A 190 8.29 8.18 2.47
CA VAL A 190 9.07 6.99 2.15
C VAL A 190 10.40 7.45 1.55
N ALA A 191 11.49 7.16 2.26
CA ALA A 191 12.85 7.54 1.85
C ALA A 191 13.55 6.37 1.14
N PHE A 192 14.00 6.58 -0.10
CA PHE A 192 14.73 5.58 -0.87
C PHE A 192 16.24 5.80 -0.77
N PRO A 193 17.00 4.82 -0.23
CA PRO A 193 18.45 4.87 -0.23
C PRO A 193 19.04 4.95 -1.64
N ALA A 194 20.01 5.85 -1.84
CA ALA A 194 20.73 6.20 -3.07
C ALA A 194 19.86 6.71 -4.24
N GLY A 195 18.64 6.24 -4.39
CA GLY A 195 17.69 6.71 -5.38
C GLY A 195 16.76 5.64 -5.92
N ILE A 196 16.17 5.93 -7.07
CA ILE A 196 15.13 5.14 -7.72
C ILE A 196 15.47 5.04 -9.20
N ALA A 197 15.64 3.81 -9.69
CA ALA A 197 15.91 3.53 -11.09
C ALA A 197 14.71 3.90 -11.99
N PRO A 198 14.94 4.34 -13.24
CA PRO A 198 13.87 4.84 -14.10
C PRO A 198 12.80 3.79 -14.45
N GLN A 199 13.12 2.50 -14.40
CA GLN A 199 12.16 1.43 -14.69
C GLN A 199 11.00 1.36 -13.68
N TYR A 200 11.17 1.93 -12.48
CA TYR A 200 10.15 1.99 -11.45
C TYR A 200 9.28 3.25 -11.53
N ILE A 201 9.60 4.18 -12.42
CA ILE A 201 8.91 5.46 -12.55
C ILE A 201 7.91 5.32 -13.69
N ARG A 202 6.61 5.32 -13.36
CA ARG A 202 5.55 5.00 -14.31
C ARG A 202 5.08 6.21 -15.10
N SER A 203 4.85 7.32 -14.41
CA SER A 203 4.22 8.49 -15.03
C SER A 203 4.61 9.80 -14.36
N ALA A 204 4.33 10.91 -15.04
CA ALA A 204 4.55 12.26 -14.56
C ALA A 204 3.37 13.18 -14.92
N GLN A 205 3.07 14.13 -14.05
CA GLN A 205 2.11 15.22 -14.28
C GLN A 205 2.75 16.55 -13.88
N ILE A 206 2.46 17.62 -14.63
CA ILE A 206 2.99 18.96 -14.34
C ILE A 206 1.99 19.81 -13.56
N PHE A 207 2.49 20.43 -12.50
CA PHE A 207 1.72 21.29 -11.62
C PHE A 207 2.42 22.63 -11.43
N GLN A 208 1.61 23.65 -11.24
CA GLN A 208 2.03 24.97 -10.80
C GLN A 208 1.72 25.10 -9.32
N LEU A 209 2.75 25.44 -8.53
CA LEU A 209 2.61 25.78 -7.13
C LEU A 209 2.78 27.30 -6.98
N THR A 210 1.85 27.92 -6.25
CA THR A 210 1.85 29.37 -6.00
C THR A 210 1.65 29.63 -4.52
N ASN A 211 2.51 30.41 -3.89
CA ASN A 211 2.35 30.81 -2.49
C ASN A 211 1.82 32.25 -2.40
N ASP A 212 0.61 32.43 -1.87
CA ASP A 212 -0.07 33.72 -1.72
C ASP A 212 0.33 34.50 -0.44
N ARG A 213 1.51 34.19 0.12
CA ARG A 213 2.07 34.66 1.39
C ARG A 213 1.40 34.10 2.64
N ASN A 214 0.37 33.28 2.50
CA ASN A 214 -0.27 32.57 3.60
C ASN A 214 -0.25 31.05 3.41
N CYS A 215 -0.45 30.58 2.17
CA CYS A 215 -0.50 29.16 1.88
C CYS A 215 0.01 28.82 0.48
N THR A 216 0.60 27.63 0.33
CA THR A 216 0.94 27.09 -0.98
C THR A 216 -0.31 26.49 -1.61
N ARG A 217 -0.62 26.92 -2.83
CA ARG A 217 -1.71 26.38 -3.64
C ARG A 217 -1.14 25.60 -4.82
N ARG A 218 -1.78 24.47 -5.14
CA ARG A 218 -1.45 23.62 -6.28
C ARG A 218 -2.50 23.72 -7.36
N ARG A 219 -2.06 23.81 -8.62
CA ARG A 219 -2.93 23.72 -9.80
C ARG A 219 -2.30 22.82 -10.87
N ARG A 220 -3.08 21.94 -11.50
CA ARG A 220 -2.66 21.22 -12.72
C ARG A 220 -2.40 22.22 -13.84
N VAL A 221 -1.26 22.10 -14.53
CA VAL A 221 -0.96 22.96 -15.69
C VAL A 221 -1.75 22.51 -16.92
N ASN A 222 -1.89 21.20 -17.09
CA ASN A 222 -2.70 20.55 -18.12
C ASN A 222 -3.27 19.23 -17.57
N ASN A 223 -4.10 18.55 -18.36
CA ASN A 223 -4.67 17.25 -18.00
C ASN A 223 -3.87 16.09 -18.63
N ILE A 224 -2.58 16.28 -18.89
CA ILE A 224 -1.72 15.28 -19.52
C ILE A 224 -1.05 14.41 -18.45
N LEU A 225 -1.06 13.10 -18.67
CA LEU A 225 -0.27 12.12 -17.94
C LEU A 225 0.84 11.62 -18.89
N TYR A 226 2.06 12.10 -18.67
CA TYR A 226 3.23 11.62 -19.41
C TYR A 226 3.57 10.23 -18.89
N ARG A 227 3.51 9.21 -19.75
CA ARG A 227 3.69 7.81 -19.39
C ARG A 227 5.04 7.30 -19.88
N ASN A 228 5.82 6.72 -18.98
CA ASN A 228 7.14 6.19 -19.31
C ASN A 228 7.02 4.80 -19.95
N ARG A 229 7.36 4.67 -21.24
CA ARG A 229 7.36 3.37 -21.96
C ARG A 229 8.46 2.41 -21.52
N ASN A 230 9.40 2.90 -20.71
CA ASN A 230 10.42 2.06 -20.08
C ASN A 230 9.99 1.62 -18.67
N PHE A 231 8.75 1.93 -18.25
CA PHE A 231 8.21 1.45 -16.99
C PHE A 231 8.13 -0.07 -17.03
N ASN A 232 8.94 -0.68 -16.18
CA ASN A 232 8.96 -2.10 -15.98
C ASN A 232 9.40 -2.35 -14.53
N PRO A 233 8.45 -2.37 -13.59
CA PRO A 233 8.76 -2.67 -12.19
C PRO A 233 9.18 -4.14 -12.03
N TYR A 234 9.05 -4.94 -13.08
CA TYR A 234 9.37 -6.35 -13.08
C TYR A 234 10.87 -6.65 -13.23
N SER A 235 11.27 -7.84 -12.77
CA SER A 235 12.66 -8.21 -12.57
C SER A 235 13.08 -9.55 -13.22
N HIS A 236 12.16 -10.37 -13.79
CA HIS A 236 12.54 -11.71 -14.33
C HIS A 236 11.60 -12.44 -15.34
N THR A 237 11.26 -11.99 -16.56
CA THR A 237 10.48 -12.74 -17.62
C THR A 237 9.19 -13.57 -17.33
N GLU A 238 8.88 -14.11 -16.15
CA GLU A 238 7.87 -15.14 -15.89
C GLU A 238 6.54 -14.63 -15.27
N ARG A 239 6.46 -13.38 -14.79
CA ARG A 239 5.31 -12.87 -14.02
C ARG A 239 5.13 -11.35 -14.07
N MET A 240 4.11 -10.85 -14.76
CA MET A 240 3.76 -9.43 -14.69
C MET A 240 3.09 -9.08 -13.35
N LEU A 241 3.45 -7.95 -12.72
CA LEU A 241 2.94 -7.55 -11.42
C LEU A 241 1.64 -6.74 -11.55
N ARG A 242 0.64 -7.01 -10.71
CA ARG A 242 -0.58 -6.20 -10.66
C ARG A 242 -0.33 -4.96 -9.80
N ILE A 243 0.09 -3.86 -10.43
CA ILE A 243 0.16 -2.57 -9.73
C ILE A 243 -1.22 -2.12 -9.26
N GLN A 244 -1.29 -1.53 -8.09
CA GLN A 244 -2.52 -1.12 -7.44
C GLN A 244 -2.81 0.35 -7.75
N SER A 245 -4.09 0.62 -8.03
CA SER A 245 -4.66 1.95 -8.17
C SER A 245 -3.79 2.90 -9.03
N PRO A 246 -3.46 2.50 -10.28
CA PRO A 246 -2.75 3.36 -11.21
C PRO A 246 -3.52 4.66 -11.50
N VAL A 247 -2.84 5.80 -11.46
CA VAL A 247 -3.43 7.10 -11.80
C VAL A 247 -3.93 7.10 -13.24
N CYS A 248 -5.22 7.38 -13.43
CA CYS A 248 -5.88 7.42 -14.74
C CYS A 248 -6.86 8.59 -14.88
N HIS A 249 -7.35 9.13 -13.76
CA HIS A 249 -8.42 10.11 -13.75
C HIS A 249 -8.07 11.32 -12.90
N TYR A 250 -8.81 12.40 -13.08
CA TYR A 250 -8.81 13.57 -12.20
C TYR A 250 -10.25 14.01 -11.91
N LEU A 251 -10.42 14.84 -10.88
CA LEU A 251 -11.68 15.56 -10.65
C LEU A 251 -11.60 16.94 -11.32
N ASP A 252 -12.57 17.23 -12.18
CA ASP A 252 -12.73 18.57 -12.77
C ASP A 252 -13.33 19.58 -11.77
N GLU A 253 -13.48 20.83 -12.20
CA GLU A 253 -14.00 21.93 -11.37
C GLU A 253 -15.42 21.68 -10.83
N ASN A 254 -16.17 20.76 -11.45
CA ASN A 254 -17.51 20.37 -11.03
C ASN A 254 -17.51 19.08 -10.18
N ASN A 255 -16.34 18.65 -9.69
CA ASN A 255 -16.14 17.36 -9.00
C ASN A 255 -16.56 16.14 -9.84
N GLN A 256 -16.51 16.24 -11.18
CA GLN A 256 -16.76 15.10 -12.05
C GLN A 256 -15.46 14.39 -12.36
N ARG A 257 -15.50 13.06 -12.30
CA ARG A 257 -14.37 12.20 -12.67
C ARG A 257 -14.17 12.24 -14.18
N ARG A 258 -12.97 12.65 -14.62
CA ARG A 258 -12.54 12.75 -16.02
C ARG A 258 -11.27 11.95 -16.24
N GLU A 259 -11.10 11.40 -17.43
CA GLU A 259 -9.86 10.71 -17.81
C GLU A 259 -8.74 11.71 -18.10
N LEU A 260 -7.52 11.37 -17.68
CA LEU A 260 -6.32 12.10 -18.08
C LEU A 260 -5.97 11.76 -19.53
N VAL A 261 -5.45 12.74 -20.26
CA VAL A 261 -4.92 12.54 -21.61
C VAL A 261 -3.55 11.90 -21.49
N ILE A 262 -3.40 10.68 -22.01
CA ILE A 262 -2.14 9.94 -21.92
C ILE A 262 -1.23 10.35 -23.08
N GLN A 263 0.02 10.67 -22.76
CA GLN A 263 1.09 10.88 -23.73
C GLN A 263 2.24 9.91 -23.44
N GLU A 264 2.57 9.04 -24.39
CA GLU A 264 3.69 8.10 -24.23
C GLU A 264 5.04 8.79 -24.38
N VAL A 265 6.02 8.38 -23.58
CA VAL A 265 7.37 8.93 -23.63
C VAL A 265 8.38 7.77 -23.58
N PRO A 266 9.27 7.64 -24.60
CA PRO A 266 9.40 8.50 -25.78
C PRO A 266 8.27 8.32 -26.82
N ASP A 267 7.99 9.39 -27.59
CA ASP A 267 7.14 9.36 -28.79
C ASP A 267 7.88 8.63 -29.93
N GLY A 268 7.47 7.42 -30.34
CA GLY A 268 8.12 6.71 -31.46
C GLY A 268 7.99 5.17 -31.46
N GLN A 269 8.25 4.54 -32.61
CA GLN A 269 7.78 3.20 -33.03
C GLN A 269 7.99 2.04 -32.03
N LEU A 270 7.00 1.12 -32.04
CA LEU A 270 7.01 -0.22 -31.43
C LEU A 270 8.38 -0.90 -31.59
N SER A 271 8.82 -1.60 -30.55
CA SER A 271 10.07 -2.36 -30.60
C SER A 271 10.02 -3.40 -31.72
N VAL A 272 11.14 -3.65 -32.40
CA VAL A 272 11.24 -4.68 -33.46
C VAL A 272 10.94 -6.09 -32.90
N ASP A 273 11.11 -6.27 -31.58
CA ASP A 273 11.03 -7.57 -30.89
C ASP A 273 9.70 -7.86 -30.17
N GLY A 274 8.70 -6.95 -30.21
CA GLY A 274 7.32 -7.15 -29.70
C GLY A 274 7.15 -7.34 -28.18
N ALA A 275 8.14 -7.86 -27.46
CA ALA A 275 8.07 -8.16 -26.03
C ALA A 275 7.93 -6.89 -25.16
N ASN A 276 8.60 -5.80 -25.52
CA ASN A 276 8.44 -4.52 -24.83
C ASN A 276 7.04 -3.93 -25.03
N ASP A 277 6.36 -4.28 -26.11
CA ASP A 277 5.02 -3.78 -26.41
C ASP A 277 3.94 -4.54 -25.63
N GLU A 278 4.14 -5.84 -25.35
CA GLU A 278 3.27 -6.60 -24.44
C GLU A 278 3.36 -6.11 -23.00
N VAL A 279 4.58 -5.90 -22.49
CA VAL A 279 4.82 -5.34 -21.15
C VAL A 279 4.18 -3.97 -21.02
N ASN A 280 4.39 -3.11 -22.01
CA ASN A 280 3.74 -1.80 -22.06
C ASN A 280 2.21 -1.95 -22.11
N LYS A 281 1.65 -2.79 -22.99
CA LYS A 281 0.19 -3.00 -23.03
C LYS A 281 -0.38 -3.48 -21.70
N TYR A 282 0.33 -4.36 -21.00
CA TYR A 282 -0.10 -4.83 -19.69
C TYR A 282 -0.12 -3.70 -18.65
N TYR A 283 0.95 -2.92 -18.48
CA TYR A 283 0.99 -1.82 -17.49
C TYR A 283 0.16 -0.58 -17.86
N THR A 284 -0.55 -0.66 -18.98
CA THR A 284 -1.40 0.42 -19.50
C THR A 284 -2.87 0.01 -19.47
N GLU A 285 -3.25 -1.05 -20.16
CA GLU A 285 -4.62 -1.57 -20.22
C GLU A 285 -4.82 -2.74 -19.26
N GLY A 286 -3.88 -3.70 -19.24
CA GLY A 286 -4.02 -4.93 -18.47
C GLY A 286 -4.21 -4.69 -16.97
N VAL A 287 -3.40 -3.79 -16.38
CA VAL A 287 -3.48 -3.45 -14.96
C VAL A 287 -4.67 -2.55 -14.64
N THR A 288 -5.25 -1.83 -15.60
CA THR A 288 -6.37 -0.91 -15.35
C THR A 288 -7.74 -1.57 -15.51
N ASP A 289 -7.83 -2.64 -16.31
CA ASP A 289 -9.07 -3.38 -16.55
C ASP A 289 -9.32 -4.53 -15.55
N VAL A 290 -8.53 -4.60 -14.47
CA VAL A 290 -8.70 -5.63 -13.46
C VAL A 290 -9.87 -5.32 -12.54
N ASP A 291 -10.70 -6.34 -12.32
CA ASP A 291 -11.82 -6.31 -11.39
C ASP A 291 -11.33 -6.42 -9.93
N ASN A 292 -11.88 -5.57 -9.08
CA ASN A 292 -11.68 -5.59 -7.63
C ASN A 292 -13.05 -5.73 -6.97
N TYR A 293 -13.10 -6.56 -5.93
CA TYR A 293 -14.29 -6.83 -5.14
C TYR A 293 -14.08 -6.31 -3.71
N VAL A 294 -14.66 -6.95 -2.71
CA VAL A 294 -14.51 -6.53 -1.31
C VAL A 294 -13.11 -6.87 -0.83
N ASP A 295 -12.35 -5.85 -0.42
CA ASP A 295 -11.01 -6.00 0.16
C ASP A 295 -11.11 -6.14 1.68
N SER A 296 -12.03 -5.42 2.34
CA SER A 296 -12.29 -5.64 3.77
C SER A 296 -13.66 -5.13 4.18
N ALA A 297 -14.11 -5.52 5.38
CA ALA A 297 -15.33 -5.00 5.96
C ALA A 297 -15.29 -5.03 7.48
N PHE A 298 -16.09 -4.17 8.12
CA PHE A 298 -16.41 -4.31 9.54
C PHE A 298 -17.84 -3.85 9.82
N ARG A 299 -18.41 -4.40 10.89
CA ARG A 299 -19.79 -4.12 11.30
C ARG A 299 -19.86 -2.79 12.06
N SER A 300 -20.86 -1.97 11.75
CA SER A 300 -21.13 -0.73 12.49
C SER A 300 -21.78 -1.04 13.85
N THR A 301 -21.71 -0.09 14.79
CA THR A 301 -22.55 -0.10 15.99
C THR A 301 -24.03 0.15 15.68
N ARG A 302 -24.35 0.62 14.46
CA ARG A 302 -25.74 0.78 13.99
C ARG A 302 -26.23 -0.55 13.41
N LYS A 303 -27.39 -0.99 13.90
CA LYS A 303 -28.01 -2.27 13.54
C LYS A 303 -28.07 -2.47 12.02
N ASN A 304 -27.56 -3.60 11.57
CA ASN A 304 -27.49 -4.05 10.17
C ASN A 304 -26.67 -3.14 9.23
N GLU A 305 -25.93 -2.15 9.75
CA GLU A 305 -25.01 -1.35 8.94
C GLU A 305 -23.60 -1.95 8.96
N ALA A 306 -22.91 -1.91 7.82
CA ALA A 306 -21.51 -2.30 7.69
C ALA A 306 -20.76 -1.29 6.82
N TYR A 307 -19.45 -1.17 7.09
CA TYR A 307 -18.50 -0.49 6.24
C TYR A 307 -17.82 -1.55 5.38
N ILE A 308 -17.84 -1.36 4.06
CA ILE A 308 -17.21 -2.25 3.09
C ILE A 308 -16.19 -1.42 2.31
N PHE A 309 -14.96 -1.92 2.25
CA PHE A 309 -13.83 -1.28 1.60
C PHE A 309 -13.49 -2.00 0.30
N ILE A 310 -13.25 -1.20 -0.73
CA ILE A 310 -12.89 -1.64 -2.07
C ILE A 310 -11.83 -0.63 -2.54
N LYS A 311 -10.57 -1.06 -2.53
CA LYS A 311 -9.40 -0.22 -2.81
C LYS A 311 -9.37 0.98 -1.86
N GLU A 312 -9.08 2.17 -2.39
CA GLU A 312 -9.12 3.43 -1.66
C GLU A 312 -10.54 4.00 -1.43
N GLU A 313 -11.59 3.26 -1.78
CA GLU A 313 -12.99 3.67 -1.60
C GLU A 313 -13.72 2.82 -0.55
N ASN A 314 -14.80 3.37 0.00
CA ASN A 314 -15.70 2.64 0.86
C ASN A 314 -17.17 2.92 0.56
N VAL A 315 -18.00 1.95 0.93
CA VAL A 315 -19.45 2.10 1.03
C VAL A 315 -19.88 1.82 2.47
N VAL A 316 -20.87 2.59 2.92
CA VAL A 316 -21.66 2.26 4.10
C VAL A 316 -22.97 1.70 3.59
N MET A 317 -23.38 0.54 4.07
CA MET A 317 -24.61 -0.09 3.63
C MET A 317 -25.39 -0.73 4.76
N ASN A 318 -26.70 -0.77 4.61
CA ASN A 318 -27.55 -1.71 5.34
C ASN A 318 -27.54 -3.02 4.58
N TYR A 319 -26.95 -4.08 5.12
CA TYR A 319 -26.82 -5.37 4.43
C TYR A 319 -28.01 -6.31 4.66
N ALA A 320 -29.02 -5.87 5.42
CA ALA A 320 -30.32 -6.54 5.56
C ALA A 320 -30.23 -8.08 5.68
N PRO A 321 -29.58 -8.61 6.75
CA PRO A 321 -29.26 -10.03 6.85
C PRO A 321 -30.48 -10.93 6.65
N ALA A 322 -30.27 -12.07 6.00
CA ALA A 322 -31.30 -13.05 5.59
C ALA A 322 -32.32 -12.56 4.54
N THR A 323 -32.20 -11.34 4.04
CA THR A 323 -33.05 -10.79 2.96
C THR A 323 -32.19 -10.33 1.77
N ARG A 324 -32.83 -9.81 0.71
CA ARG A 324 -32.17 -9.14 -0.43
C ARG A 324 -32.52 -7.65 -0.50
N ASP A 325 -32.96 -7.09 0.62
CA ASP A 325 -33.37 -5.68 0.72
C ASP A 325 -32.21 -4.78 1.18
N ASP A 326 -30.98 -5.16 0.82
CA ASP A 326 -29.78 -4.40 1.13
C ASP A 326 -29.80 -3.05 0.42
N LYS A 327 -29.22 -2.03 1.06
CA LYS A 327 -29.26 -0.64 0.57
C LYS A 327 -27.95 0.06 0.84
N ILE A 328 -27.43 0.74 -0.19
CA ILE A 328 -26.34 1.70 -0.01
C ILE A 328 -26.87 2.89 0.77
N ILE A 329 -26.21 3.15 1.88
CA ILE A 329 -26.49 4.28 2.75
C ILE A 329 -25.66 5.49 2.31
N SER A 330 -24.39 5.26 1.98
CA SER A 330 -23.44 6.27 1.52
C SER A 330 -22.32 5.59 0.75
N GLY A 331 -21.77 6.27 -0.25
CA GLY A 331 -20.68 5.76 -1.06
C GLY A 331 -21.13 5.31 -2.46
N PRO A 332 -20.19 4.86 -3.31
CA PRO A 332 -18.76 4.76 -3.03
C PRO A 332 -18.11 6.14 -2.89
N LYS A 333 -17.21 6.29 -1.91
CA LYS A 333 -16.44 7.52 -1.66
C LYS A 333 -15.01 7.14 -1.28
N TYR A 334 -14.06 8.02 -1.54
CA TYR A 334 -12.71 7.92 -1.00
C TYR A 334 -12.74 7.73 0.52
N ILE A 335 -11.92 6.83 1.05
CA ILE A 335 -11.84 6.53 2.49
C ILE A 335 -11.61 7.80 3.30
N GLY A 336 -10.69 8.67 2.85
CA GLY A 336 -10.40 9.94 3.53
C GLY A 336 -11.58 10.93 3.54
N ASN A 337 -12.59 10.78 2.68
CA ASN A 337 -13.81 11.62 2.71
C ASN A 337 -14.85 11.13 3.74
N ILE A 338 -14.72 9.88 4.21
CA ILE A 338 -15.54 9.34 5.29
C ILE A 338 -14.80 9.40 6.61
N PHE A 339 -13.49 9.15 6.59
CA PHE A 339 -12.60 9.14 7.73
C PHE A 339 -11.53 10.21 7.57
N HIS A 340 -11.86 11.45 7.98
CA HIS A 340 -10.94 12.57 7.84
C HIS A 340 -9.62 12.35 8.61
N SER A 341 -9.66 11.58 9.70
CA SER A 341 -8.47 11.24 10.47
C SER A 341 -7.51 10.28 9.77
N LEU A 342 -7.93 9.63 8.69
CA LEU A 342 -7.09 8.72 7.90
C LEU A 342 -6.45 9.39 6.68
N VAL A 343 -6.78 10.64 6.40
CA VAL A 343 -6.23 11.40 5.27
C VAL A 343 -4.70 11.44 5.34
N GLY A 344 -4.03 11.13 4.23
CA GLY A 344 -2.56 11.09 4.14
C GLY A 344 -1.91 9.86 4.76
N THR A 345 -2.69 8.92 5.32
CA THR A 345 -2.19 7.64 5.84
C THR A 345 -2.32 6.53 4.81
N SER A 346 -1.59 5.42 5.00
CA SER A 346 -1.71 4.21 4.18
C SER A 346 -3.14 3.69 4.05
N PHE A 347 -3.95 3.83 5.11
CA PHE A 347 -5.34 3.36 5.12
C PHE A 347 -6.22 4.07 4.10
N ALA A 348 -5.98 5.36 3.86
CA ALA A 348 -6.73 6.12 2.87
C ALA A 348 -6.11 6.01 1.48
N GLU A 349 -4.78 6.10 1.37
CA GLU A 349 -4.09 6.16 0.07
C GLU A 349 -3.96 4.78 -0.61
N TYR A 350 -3.79 3.70 0.16
CA TYR A 350 -3.70 2.33 -0.37
C TYR A 350 -4.95 1.50 -0.15
N GLY A 351 -5.84 1.96 0.74
CA GLY A 351 -7.01 1.19 1.16
C GLY A 351 -6.81 0.42 2.46
N ILE A 352 -7.90 -0.14 2.95
CA ILE A 352 -7.96 -0.99 4.14
C ILE A 352 -8.13 -2.44 3.67
N ASP A 353 -7.12 -3.26 3.94
CA ASP A 353 -7.00 -4.64 3.45
C ASP A 353 -7.65 -5.66 4.40
N ALA A 354 -7.79 -5.32 5.68
CA ALA A 354 -8.55 -6.10 6.64
C ALA A 354 -9.08 -5.16 7.73
N ALA A 355 -10.19 -5.54 8.36
CA ALA A 355 -10.75 -4.80 9.48
C ALA A 355 -11.65 -5.68 10.35
N PHE A 356 -11.86 -5.29 11.60
CA PHE A 356 -12.89 -5.88 12.46
C PHE A 356 -13.42 -4.86 13.47
N GLY A 357 -14.67 -5.04 13.92
CA GLY A 357 -15.26 -4.17 14.94
C GLY A 357 -14.68 -4.44 16.33
N CYS A 358 -14.30 -3.39 17.05
CA CYS A 358 -13.92 -3.49 18.47
C CYS A 358 -15.17 -3.16 19.29
N HIS A 359 -15.82 -4.19 19.84
CA HIS A 359 -17.03 -4.02 20.66
C HIS A 359 -16.80 -4.44 22.12
N ASP A 360 -15.61 -4.12 22.63
CA ASP A 360 -15.35 -4.22 24.06
C ASP A 360 -16.29 -3.31 24.86
N ASN A 361 -16.86 -3.83 25.95
CA ASN A 361 -17.69 -3.04 26.83
C ASN A 361 -16.78 -2.15 27.70
N ASP A 362 -16.68 -0.85 27.40
CA ASP A 362 -15.97 0.15 28.21
C ASP A 362 -16.70 0.48 29.55
N GLY A 363 -17.40 -0.48 30.16
CA GLY A 363 -18.06 -0.31 31.46
C GLY A 363 -19.18 0.77 31.54
N LEU A 364 -19.40 1.58 30.49
CA LEU A 364 -20.24 2.79 30.53
C LEU A 364 -21.42 2.75 29.52
N PHE A 365 -22.05 1.59 29.36
CA PHE A 365 -23.34 1.37 28.67
C PHE A 365 -23.44 1.80 27.19
N ARG A 366 -22.34 2.15 26.50
CA ARG A 366 -22.34 2.41 25.05
C ARG A 366 -21.34 1.49 24.34
N PRO A 367 -21.73 0.83 23.24
CA PRO A 367 -20.77 0.13 22.41
C PRO A 367 -19.76 1.14 21.88
N SER A 368 -18.48 0.87 22.10
CA SER A 368 -17.38 1.61 21.51
C SER A 368 -17.58 1.59 19.98
N SER A 369 -17.64 2.77 19.37
CA SER A 369 -17.71 2.90 17.90
C SER A 369 -16.30 2.77 17.35
N GLU A 370 -15.69 1.63 17.63
CA GLU A 370 -14.28 1.39 17.39
C GLU A 370 -14.07 0.21 16.45
N ALA A 371 -12.97 0.26 15.71
CA ALA A 371 -12.56 -0.80 14.81
C ALA A 371 -11.04 -0.87 14.76
N MET A 372 -10.52 -2.06 14.52
CA MET A 372 -9.14 -2.26 14.11
C MET A 372 -9.11 -2.32 12.59
N ILE A 373 -8.20 -1.57 11.96
CA ILE A 373 -8.01 -1.52 10.51
C ILE A 373 -6.56 -1.84 10.16
N PHE A 374 -6.36 -2.45 8.99
CA PHE A 374 -5.05 -2.90 8.50
C PHE A 374 -4.80 -2.41 7.07
N SER A 375 -3.54 -2.09 6.76
CA SER A 375 -3.09 -1.80 5.40
C SER A 375 -1.63 -2.24 5.26
N GLY A 376 -1.39 -3.31 4.50
CA GLY A 376 -0.10 -4.01 4.49
C GLY A 376 0.28 -4.48 5.89
N ASN A 377 1.50 -4.17 6.35
CA ASN A 377 1.97 -4.49 7.69
C ASN A 377 1.60 -3.43 8.75
N LEU A 378 0.79 -2.42 8.42
CA LEU A 378 0.37 -1.39 9.36
C LEU A 378 -1.04 -1.66 9.88
N CYS A 379 -1.29 -1.27 11.13
CA CYS A 379 -2.61 -1.28 11.72
C CYS A 379 -2.87 -0.08 12.64
N ALA A 380 -4.14 0.21 12.85
CA ALA A 380 -4.60 1.26 13.75
C ALA A 380 -5.94 0.88 14.39
N ARG A 381 -6.11 1.26 15.66
CA ARG A 381 -7.41 1.30 16.33
C ARG A 381 -8.02 2.66 16.11
N ILE A 382 -9.22 2.71 15.56
CA ILE A 382 -9.92 3.96 15.23
C ILE A 382 -11.23 4.06 15.99
N ASN A 383 -11.67 5.28 16.26
CA ASN A 383 -13.08 5.58 16.48
C ASN A 383 -13.68 6.02 15.14
N PHE A 384 -14.64 5.25 14.62
CA PHE A 384 -15.24 5.52 13.31
C PHE A 384 -16.46 6.47 13.37
N ALA A 385 -16.88 6.89 14.58
CA ALA A 385 -17.86 7.95 14.86
C ALA A 385 -19.03 8.04 13.85
N PRO A 386 -19.90 7.01 13.77
CA PRO A 386 -20.82 6.85 12.65
C PRO A 386 -21.75 8.05 12.48
N ARG A 387 -21.95 8.49 11.23
CA ARG A 387 -22.78 9.66 10.86
C ARG A 387 -22.27 11.02 11.34
N THR A 388 -21.02 11.09 11.76
CA THR A 388 -20.35 12.34 12.13
C THR A 388 -19.03 12.47 11.38
N SER A 389 -18.36 13.62 11.55
CA SER A 389 -17.00 13.87 11.05
C SER A 389 -15.96 13.89 12.18
N LYS A 390 -16.26 13.19 13.29
CA LYS A 390 -15.44 13.17 14.52
C LYS A 390 -14.64 11.88 14.64
N ASP A 391 -14.41 11.20 13.53
CA ASP A 391 -13.55 10.03 13.51
C ASP A 391 -12.14 10.40 13.94
N ARG A 392 -11.44 9.47 14.58
CA ARG A 392 -10.07 9.68 15.05
C ARG A 392 -9.33 8.37 15.15
N ILE A 393 -8.02 8.43 14.95
CA ILE A 393 -7.11 7.35 15.31
C ILE A 393 -6.95 7.38 16.84
N ILE A 394 -7.26 6.27 17.50
CA ILE A 394 -7.07 6.07 18.95
C ILE A 394 -5.65 5.59 19.22
N GLN A 395 -5.17 4.65 18.40
CA GLN A 395 -3.84 4.05 18.54
C GLN A 395 -3.31 3.68 17.16
N GLY A 396 -2.04 3.93 16.91
CA GLY A 396 -1.41 3.75 15.60
C GLY A 396 -1.33 5.06 14.82
N PRO A 397 -0.98 5.02 13.52
CA PRO A 397 -0.56 3.84 12.76
C PRO A 397 0.75 3.23 13.30
N LYS A 398 0.80 1.91 13.46
CA LYS A 398 2.00 1.16 13.87
C LYS A 398 2.10 -0.13 13.07
N THR A 399 3.27 -0.74 13.04
CA THR A 399 3.40 -2.08 12.46
C THR A 399 2.61 -3.12 13.27
N ILE A 400 2.17 -4.19 12.61
CA ILE A 400 1.41 -5.27 13.28
C ILE A 400 2.20 -5.87 14.44
N ARG A 401 3.52 -6.09 14.29
CA ARG A 401 4.39 -6.58 15.38
C ARG A 401 4.49 -5.61 16.56
N GLN A 402 4.40 -4.30 16.33
CA GLN A 402 4.41 -3.31 17.41
C GLN A 402 3.05 -3.24 18.13
N MET A 403 1.95 -3.45 17.41
CA MET A 403 0.60 -3.49 18.00
C MET A 403 0.33 -4.82 18.72
N PHE A 404 0.81 -5.92 18.14
CA PHE A 404 0.58 -7.30 18.56
C PHE A 404 1.93 -8.05 18.59
N PRO A 405 2.75 -7.89 19.64
CA PRO A 405 4.10 -8.48 19.71
C PRO A 405 4.15 -9.99 19.55
N PHE A 406 3.08 -10.71 19.91
CA PHE A 406 2.98 -12.16 19.72
C PHE A 406 2.93 -12.61 18.25
N PHE A 407 2.79 -11.69 17.28
CA PHE A 407 2.91 -12.00 15.86
C PHE A 407 4.34 -11.88 15.32
N GLU A 408 5.31 -11.41 16.12
CA GLU A 408 6.70 -11.30 15.69
C GLU A 408 7.24 -12.64 15.16
N GLY A 409 7.86 -12.61 13.97
CA GLY A 409 8.39 -13.80 13.30
C GLY A 409 7.33 -14.73 12.70
N THR A 410 6.05 -14.33 12.69
CA THR A 410 4.96 -15.06 12.03
C THR A 410 4.53 -14.36 10.75
N ASN A 411 3.87 -15.07 9.83
CA ASN A 411 3.33 -14.47 8.60
C ASN A 411 2.33 -13.32 8.86
N PHE A 412 1.69 -13.29 10.04
CA PHE A 412 0.73 -12.24 10.40
C PHE A 412 1.39 -10.87 10.61
N GLU A 413 2.69 -10.81 10.96
CA GLU A 413 3.37 -9.51 11.12
C GLU A 413 3.50 -8.72 9.82
N LYS A 414 3.45 -9.44 8.69
CA LYS A 414 3.64 -8.91 7.34
C LYS A 414 2.36 -8.31 6.74
N GLY A 415 1.20 -8.73 7.24
CA GLY A 415 -0.12 -8.27 6.83
C GLY A 415 -1.23 -9.26 7.22
N ILE A 416 -2.48 -8.80 7.14
CA ILE A 416 -3.69 -9.57 7.43
C ILE A 416 -4.57 -9.55 6.17
N ASP A 417 -5.05 -10.71 5.74
CA ASP A 417 -5.86 -10.82 4.52
C ASP A 417 -7.35 -10.59 4.82
N ALA A 418 -7.83 -11.06 5.98
CA ALA A 418 -9.20 -10.80 6.42
C ALA A 418 -9.30 -10.87 7.95
N ALA A 419 -10.30 -10.20 8.52
CA ALA A 419 -10.60 -10.32 9.94
C ALA A 419 -12.08 -10.10 10.22
N PHE A 420 -12.57 -10.67 11.33
CA PHE A 420 -13.90 -10.35 11.86
C PHE A 420 -13.94 -10.52 13.38
N GLU A 421 -14.85 -9.81 14.04
CA GLU A 421 -15.01 -9.89 15.49
C GLU A 421 -15.74 -11.15 15.95
N SER A 422 -15.27 -11.75 17.05
CA SER A 422 -15.92 -12.90 17.68
C SER A 422 -17.18 -12.46 18.45
N THR A 423 -18.04 -13.41 18.80
CA THR A 423 -19.09 -13.18 19.80
C THR A 423 -18.55 -13.21 21.23
N VAL A 424 -17.33 -13.72 21.44
CA VAL A 424 -16.62 -13.61 22.71
C VAL A 424 -16.03 -12.20 22.82
N THR A 425 -16.37 -11.49 23.90
CA THR A 425 -15.94 -10.11 24.11
C THR A 425 -14.41 -10.00 24.09
N GLY A 426 -13.89 -9.07 23.29
CA GLY A 426 -12.46 -8.83 23.18
C GLY A 426 -11.74 -9.76 22.20
N GLU A 427 -12.42 -10.76 21.62
CA GLU A 427 -11.80 -11.69 20.68
C GLU A 427 -12.09 -11.36 19.21
N SER A 428 -11.14 -11.67 18.33
CA SER A 428 -11.29 -11.55 16.88
C SER A 428 -10.54 -12.65 16.15
N TYR A 429 -11.08 -13.07 15.00
CA TYR A 429 -10.45 -14.00 14.06
C TYR A 429 -9.72 -13.20 13.00
N LEU A 430 -8.45 -13.52 12.77
CA LEU A 430 -7.60 -12.95 11.73
C LEU A 430 -7.14 -14.07 10.79
N PHE A 431 -7.09 -13.80 9.49
CA PHE A 431 -6.70 -14.76 8.46
C PHE A 431 -5.49 -14.25 7.69
N LYS A 432 -4.56 -15.15 7.40
CA LYS A 432 -3.38 -14.88 6.55
C LYS A 432 -2.96 -16.14 5.82
N GLY A 433 -3.09 -16.12 4.50
CA GLY A 433 -2.93 -17.31 3.66
C GLY A 433 -3.81 -18.44 4.16
N SER A 434 -3.22 -19.62 4.34
CA SER A 434 -3.94 -20.83 4.79
C SER A 434 -4.04 -20.96 6.31
N GLU A 435 -3.64 -19.95 7.09
CA GLU A 435 -3.68 -19.93 8.55
C GLU A 435 -4.71 -18.93 9.07
N TYR A 436 -5.24 -19.21 10.26
CA TYR A 436 -5.99 -18.23 11.06
C TYR A 436 -5.41 -18.12 12.46
N ALA A 437 -5.67 -16.97 13.09
CA ALA A 437 -5.38 -16.70 14.48
C ALA A 437 -6.63 -16.17 15.18
N VAL A 438 -6.82 -16.57 16.44
CA VAL A 438 -7.76 -15.95 17.37
C VAL A 438 -6.93 -15.15 18.35
N ILE A 439 -7.23 -13.86 18.46
CA ILE A 439 -6.58 -12.97 19.41
C ILE A 439 -7.60 -12.44 20.40
N ASP A 440 -7.16 -12.14 21.62
CA ASP A 440 -7.86 -11.21 22.50
C ASP A 440 -7.18 -9.84 22.34
N TYR A 441 -7.82 -8.96 21.58
CA TYR A 441 -7.31 -7.62 21.28
C TYR A 441 -7.42 -6.66 22.48
N SER A 442 -8.18 -7.03 23.52
CA SER A 442 -8.28 -6.24 24.76
C SER A 442 -7.13 -6.55 25.72
N LYS A 443 -6.70 -7.81 25.77
CA LYS A 443 -5.58 -8.28 26.61
C LYS A 443 -4.25 -8.36 25.87
N LEU A 444 -4.27 -8.19 24.54
CA LEU A 444 -3.12 -8.35 23.64
C LEU A 444 -2.46 -9.74 23.79
N ILE A 445 -3.26 -10.80 23.71
CA ILE A 445 -2.78 -12.19 23.72
C ILE A 445 -3.23 -12.97 22.49
N LEU A 446 -2.38 -13.91 22.06
CA LEU A 446 -2.74 -14.93 21.08
C LEU A 446 -3.47 -16.07 21.80
N VAL A 447 -4.74 -16.29 21.45
CA VAL A 447 -5.57 -17.37 21.99
C VAL A 447 -5.31 -18.67 21.25
N GLU A 448 -5.29 -18.59 19.91
CA GLU A 448 -5.11 -19.76 19.04
C GLU A 448 -4.47 -19.35 17.72
N LYS A 449 -3.66 -20.24 17.14
CA LYS A 449 -3.20 -20.15 15.74
C LYS A 449 -3.18 -21.54 15.14
N ARG A 450 -3.90 -21.76 14.03
CA ARG A 450 -3.99 -23.06 13.33
C ARG A 450 -4.25 -22.89 11.82
N PRO A 451 -4.04 -23.94 11.00
CA PRO A 451 -4.51 -23.96 9.63
C PRO A 451 -6.03 -23.78 9.53
N ILE A 452 -6.52 -23.06 8.52
CA ILE A 452 -7.94 -22.82 8.28
C ILE A 452 -8.70 -24.14 8.14
N ILE A 453 -8.12 -25.11 7.43
CA ILE A 453 -8.74 -26.43 7.21
C ILE A 453 -8.99 -27.21 8.51
N ASP A 454 -8.23 -26.95 9.57
CA ASP A 454 -8.36 -27.65 10.85
C ASP A 454 -9.42 -26.98 11.74
N GLY A 455 -9.43 -25.65 11.78
CA GLY A 455 -10.40 -24.87 12.56
C GLY A 455 -11.79 -24.82 11.92
N PHE A 456 -11.85 -24.73 10.60
CA PHE A 456 -13.08 -24.57 9.83
C PHE A 456 -13.34 -25.77 8.93
N LYS A 457 -13.52 -26.95 9.54
CA LYS A 457 -13.78 -28.22 8.82
C LYS A 457 -14.96 -28.15 7.83
N CYS A 458 -15.95 -27.30 8.12
CA CYS A 458 -17.09 -27.07 7.22
C CYS A 458 -16.69 -26.47 5.86
N PHE A 459 -15.48 -25.91 5.73
CA PHE A 459 -14.93 -25.42 4.46
C PHE A 459 -14.35 -26.53 3.59
N GLY A 460 -14.28 -27.79 4.06
CA GLY A 460 -13.61 -28.89 3.35
C GLY A 460 -14.11 -29.18 1.92
N ASN A 461 -15.30 -28.70 1.55
CA ASN A 461 -15.84 -28.80 0.18
C ASN A 461 -15.79 -27.46 -0.59
N CYS A 462 -15.08 -26.46 -0.07
CA CYS A 462 -15.01 -25.11 -0.62
C CYS A 462 -13.55 -24.66 -0.76
N ASP A 463 -12.88 -25.15 -1.80
CA ASP A 463 -11.46 -24.88 -2.09
C ASP A 463 -11.11 -23.38 -2.14
N LEU A 464 -12.10 -22.53 -2.45
CA LEU A 464 -11.92 -21.08 -2.52
C LEU A 464 -11.57 -20.45 -1.17
N PHE A 465 -12.08 -20.98 -0.05
CA PHE A 465 -11.93 -20.40 1.29
C PHE A 465 -11.02 -21.22 2.22
N THR A 466 -10.49 -22.37 1.77
CA THR A 466 -9.57 -23.20 2.58
C THR A 466 -8.12 -22.73 2.51
N ARG A 467 -7.77 -21.95 1.48
CA ARG A 467 -6.39 -21.51 1.21
C ARG A 467 -6.11 -20.06 1.57
N ASP A 468 -7.12 -19.22 1.53
CA ASP A 468 -7.07 -17.76 1.66
C ASP A 468 -8.51 -17.25 1.80
N ILE A 469 -8.69 -16.21 2.62
CA ILE A 469 -9.95 -15.46 2.72
C ILE A 469 -9.65 -14.01 2.38
N GLY A 470 -10.37 -13.46 1.39
CA GLY A 470 -10.09 -12.12 0.86
C GLY A 470 -10.67 -10.98 1.69
N ALA A 471 -11.80 -11.19 2.36
CA ALA A 471 -12.36 -10.27 3.35
C ALA A 471 -13.32 -11.01 4.28
N ALA A 472 -13.62 -10.43 5.43
CA ALA A 472 -14.61 -10.98 6.35
C ALA A 472 -15.46 -9.88 7.02
N LEU A 473 -16.65 -10.25 7.47
CA LEU A 473 -17.60 -9.37 8.15
C LEU A 473 -18.40 -10.19 9.17
N ALA A 474 -18.35 -9.84 10.45
CA ALA A 474 -19.30 -10.40 11.41
C ALA A 474 -20.70 -9.81 11.20
N SER A 475 -21.72 -10.65 11.32
CA SER A 475 -23.12 -10.24 11.18
C SER A 475 -23.67 -9.69 12.50
N HIS A 476 -24.70 -8.86 12.42
CA HIS A 476 -25.55 -8.47 13.56
C HIS A 476 -26.42 -9.64 14.02
N VAL A 477 -26.61 -10.65 13.18
CA VAL A 477 -27.17 -11.94 13.59
C VAL A 477 -26.11 -12.67 14.39
N HIS A 478 -26.48 -13.08 15.61
CA HIS A 478 -25.56 -13.69 16.55
C HIS A 478 -24.90 -14.94 15.94
N LYS A 479 -23.56 -15.02 16.04
CA LYS A 479 -22.72 -16.12 15.53
C LYS A 479 -22.68 -16.28 14.01
N ASP A 480 -23.23 -15.34 13.24
CA ASP A 480 -23.10 -15.38 11.79
C ASP A 480 -21.94 -14.49 11.31
N ALA A 481 -21.21 -14.93 10.30
CA ALA A 481 -20.19 -14.15 9.62
C ALA A 481 -20.21 -14.41 8.10
N TYR A 482 -19.82 -13.40 7.34
CA TYR A 482 -19.63 -13.46 5.91
C TYR A 482 -18.14 -13.50 5.60
N LEU A 483 -17.71 -14.43 4.75
CA LEU A 483 -16.36 -14.43 4.17
C LEU A 483 -16.48 -14.16 2.68
N PHE A 484 -15.64 -13.29 2.14
CA PHE A 484 -15.64 -12.89 0.75
C PHE A 484 -14.32 -13.30 0.08
N LYS A 485 -14.41 -13.70 -1.19
CA LYS A 485 -13.26 -13.94 -2.06
C LYS A 485 -13.69 -13.72 -3.49
N ASP A 486 -13.04 -12.78 -4.18
CA ASP A 486 -13.43 -12.33 -5.51
C ASP A 486 -14.92 -11.96 -5.55
N ASN A 487 -15.66 -12.40 -6.58
CA ASN A 487 -17.11 -12.20 -6.65
C ASN A 487 -17.92 -13.20 -5.80
N ASN A 488 -17.32 -13.98 -4.91
CA ASN A 488 -18.01 -15.00 -4.13
C ASN A 488 -18.00 -14.65 -2.65
N TYR A 489 -19.01 -15.16 -1.95
CA TYR A 489 -19.05 -15.14 -0.50
C TYR A 489 -19.68 -16.41 0.06
N ILE A 490 -19.35 -16.71 1.30
CA ILE A 490 -20.10 -17.65 2.14
C ILE A 490 -20.67 -16.91 3.34
N LEU A 491 -21.88 -17.29 3.74
CA LEU A 491 -22.42 -16.98 5.07
C LEU A 491 -22.28 -18.25 5.90
N PHE A 492 -21.72 -18.14 7.09
CA PHE A 492 -21.55 -19.30 7.97
C PHE A 492 -21.84 -18.94 9.42
N ASN A 493 -22.26 -19.94 10.18
CA ASN A 493 -22.41 -19.84 11.62
C ASN A 493 -21.14 -20.36 12.31
N PHE A 494 -20.60 -19.58 13.24
CA PHE A 494 -19.39 -19.92 13.98
C PHE A 494 -19.66 -20.07 15.49
N THR A 495 -18.87 -20.92 16.14
CA THR A 495 -19.03 -21.34 17.53
C THR A 495 -17.69 -21.21 18.24
N PRO A 496 -17.35 -20.05 18.82
CA PRO A 496 -16.04 -19.83 19.42
C PRO A 496 -15.63 -20.94 20.39
N GLY A 497 -14.39 -21.42 20.27
CA GLY A 497 -13.85 -22.53 21.08
C GLY A 497 -14.33 -23.94 20.69
N GLU A 498 -15.24 -24.07 19.73
CA GLU A 498 -15.78 -25.35 19.26
C GLU A 498 -15.56 -25.52 17.75
N SER A 499 -15.68 -26.76 17.24
CA SER A 499 -15.52 -27.08 15.81
C SER A 499 -16.84 -27.23 15.04
N ASN A 500 -17.98 -26.91 15.67
CA ASN A 500 -19.33 -27.10 15.13
C ASN A 500 -19.79 -25.97 14.19
N HIS A 501 -18.86 -25.39 13.43
CA HIS A 501 -19.17 -24.37 12.43
C HIS A 501 -19.91 -24.97 11.23
N TYR A 502 -20.80 -24.22 10.58
CA TYR A 502 -21.47 -24.69 9.37
C TYR A 502 -21.82 -23.56 8.39
N ILE A 503 -21.76 -23.86 7.09
CA ILE A 503 -22.09 -22.92 6.02
C ILE A 503 -23.62 -22.85 5.84
N ILE A 504 -24.16 -21.64 5.77
CA ILE A 504 -25.58 -21.36 5.58
C ILE A 504 -25.88 -21.17 4.09
N GLY A 505 -26.43 -22.22 3.46
CA GLY A 505 -26.92 -22.15 2.09
C GLY A 505 -25.85 -22.10 1.00
N GLY A 506 -24.62 -22.53 1.33
CA GLY A 506 -23.49 -22.69 0.40
C GLY A 506 -22.85 -21.39 -0.11
N PRO A 507 -21.77 -21.51 -0.91
CA PRO A 507 -21.15 -20.38 -1.61
C PRO A 507 -22.10 -19.73 -2.61
N LYS A 508 -22.05 -18.41 -2.69
CA LYS A 508 -22.91 -17.58 -3.55
C LYS A 508 -22.09 -16.45 -4.17
N GLU A 509 -22.49 -16.00 -5.35
CA GLU A 509 -21.96 -14.77 -5.94
C GLU A 509 -22.42 -13.52 -5.16
N ILE A 510 -21.59 -12.49 -5.05
CA ILE A 510 -21.94 -11.21 -4.43
C ILE A 510 -22.93 -10.47 -5.35
N VAL A 511 -22.45 -10.08 -6.53
CA VAL A 511 -23.23 -9.47 -7.61
C VAL A 511 -23.40 -10.45 -8.77
N PRO A 512 -24.52 -10.38 -9.52
CA PRO A 512 -25.56 -9.35 -9.46
C PRO A 512 -26.76 -9.67 -8.55
N ARG A 513 -26.82 -10.83 -7.89
CA ARG A 513 -28.08 -11.36 -7.33
C ARG A 513 -28.25 -11.25 -5.82
N ASN A 514 -27.20 -11.45 -5.02
CA ASN A 514 -27.36 -11.65 -3.58
C ASN A 514 -27.11 -10.37 -2.76
N TRP A 515 -26.34 -9.44 -3.32
CA TRP A 515 -26.16 -8.08 -2.81
C TRP A 515 -26.53 -7.06 -3.90
N PRO A 516 -27.82 -6.99 -4.31
CA PRO A 516 -28.25 -6.18 -5.44
C PRO A 516 -27.90 -4.70 -5.33
N SER A 517 -27.75 -4.14 -4.13
CA SER A 517 -27.36 -2.72 -3.98
C SER A 517 -25.90 -2.44 -4.35
N LEU A 518 -25.05 -3.47 -4.37
CA LEU A 518 -23.66 -3.38 -4.86
C LEU A 518 -23.57 -3.51 -6.39
N LYS A 519 -24.68 -3.82 -7.08
CA LYS A 519 -24.73 -3.85 -8.55
C LYS A 519 -24.46 -2.44 -9.10
N GLY A 520 -23.45 -2.31 -9.95
CA GLY A 520 -22.99 -1.02 -10.48
C GLY A 520 -21.91 -0.33 -9.63
N ILE A 521 -21.60 -0.88 -8.45
CA ILE A 521 -20.42 -0.54 -7.67
C ILE A 521 -19.34 -1.61 -7.88
N LEU A 522 -19.75 -2.89 -7.84
CA LEU A 522 -18.89 -4.04 -8.09
C LEU A 522 -19.12 -4.68 -9.47
N PRO A 523 -18.07 -5.20 -10.13
CA PRO A 523 -16.66 -5.02 -9.75
C PRO A 523 -16.18 -3.58 -9.94
N ARG A 524 -15.21 -3.16 -9.12
CA ARG A 524 -14.55 -1.86 -9.26
C ARG A 524 -13.29 -2.01 -10.10
N LYS A 525 -13.12 -1.16 -11.11
CA LYS A 525 -11.92 -1.19 -11.96
C LYS A 525 -10.72 -0.58 -11.22
N ASN A 526 -9.53 -1.13 -11.48
CA ASN A 526 -8.27 -0.69 -10.89
C ASN A 526 -7.78 0.64 -11.53
N LYS A 527 -8.53 1.72 -11.34
CA LYS A 527 -8.25 3.04 -11.90
C LYS A 527 -8.38 4.08 -10.79
N ALA A 528 -7.29 4.80 -10.50
CA ALA A 528 -7.26 5.81 -9.45
C ALA A 528 -7.49 7.23 -9.97
N LEU A 529 -7.84 8.12 -9.03
CA LEU A 529 -7.72 9.56 -9.20
C LEU A 529 -6.27 9.99 -8.98
N ASP A 530 -5.89 11.10 -9.61
CA ASP A 530 -4.59 11.72 -9.42
C ASP A 530 -4.49 12.42 -8.06
N ILE A 531 -5.58 13.01 -7.59
CA ILE A 531 -5.70 13.70 -6.31
C ILE A 531 -7.12 13.44 -5.77
N TYR A 532 -7.21 12.96 -4.53
CA TYR A 532 -8.48 12.69 -3.86
C TYR A 532 -9.00 13.87 -3.04
N GLU A 533 -8.13 14.75 -2.54
CA GLU A 533 -8.53 15.93 -1.77
C GLU A 533 -8.75 17.17 -2.64
N ALA A 534 -9.70 18.03 -2.23
CA ALA A 534 -9.91 19.32 -2.85
C ALA A 534 -8.70 20.24 -2.67
N ALA A 535 -8.51 21.20 -3.59
CA ALA A 535 -7.46 22.23 -3.54
C ALA A 535 -7.68 23.30 -2.42
N GLN A 536 -8.30 22.91 -1.30
CA GLN A 536 -8.48 23.80 -0.16
C GLN A 536 -7.12 24.02 0.52
N PRO A 537 -6.76 25.27 0.86
CA PRO A 537 -5.58 25.55 1.66
C PRO A 537 -5.64 24.76 2.97
N ASN A 538 -4.57 24.05 3.29
CA ASN A 538 -4.43 23.45 4.62
C ASN A 538 -3.30 24.19 5.36
N PRO A 539 -3.63 25.17 6.23
CA PRO A 539 -2.63 25.97 6.93
C PRO A 539 -1.69 25.13 7.79
N VAL A 540 -2.13 23.94 8.23
CA VAL A 540 -1.32 23.00 8.99
C VAL A 540 -0.22 22.38 8.14
N ARG A 541 -0.47 22.15 6.83
CA ARG A 541 0.52 21.58 5.90
C ARG A 541 1.64 22.55 5.55
N ASP A 542 1.34 23.85 5.42
CA ASP A 542 2.37 24.84 5.16
C ASP A 542 3.26 25.08 6.41
N GLN A 543 2.76 24.85 7.63
CA GLN A 543 3.56 24.95 8.87
C GLN A 543 4.60 23.84 9.00
N ASP A 544 4.38 22.68 8.36
CA ASP A 544 5.32 21.56 8.35
C ASP A 544 6.62 21.91 7.58
N ASP A 545 6.61 22.84 6.62
CA ASP A 545 7.80 23.15 5.80
C ASP A 545 8.55 24.45 6.23
N TYR A 546 8.01 25.22 7.18
CA TYR A 546 8.64 26.45 7.71
C TYR A 546 9.22 26.23 9.11
N ILE A 547 10.17 25.30 9.24
CA ILE A 547 11.14 25.35 10.33
C ILE A 547 12.46 25.79 9.67
N ASP A 548 12.68 27.10 9.66
CA ASP A 548 13.98 27.72 9.33
C ASP A 548 15.05 27.35 10.39
#